data_AF-A0A1H0FDH3-F1
#
_entry.id   AF-A0A1H0FDH3-F1
#
_cell.length_a   1.000
_cell.length_b   1.000
_cell.length_c   1.000
_cell.angle_alpha   90.00
_cell.angle_beta   90.00
_cell.angle_gamma   90.00
#
_symmetry.space_group_name_H-M   'P 1'
#
loop_
_entity.id
_entity.type
_entity.pdbx_description
1 polymer ?
#
loop_
_entity_poly.entity_id
_entity_poly.type
_entity_poly.pdbx_seq_one_letter_code
_entity_poly.pdbx_strand_id
1 'polypeptide(L)' 'MKYHVISKRTGNVSTLFYTEVNDMDYDSDGRVIVFGTDQEAYYLLADSVLITED' A
#
# COMPACT_ATOMS: atom_id res chain seq x y z
N MET A 1 6.99 -8.96 -6.47
CA MET A 1 6.88 -7.54 -6.11
C MET A 1 6.47 -7.44 -4.64
N LYS A 2 6.94 -6.42 -3.91
CA LYS A 2 6.57 -6.13 -2.52
C LYS A 2 6.05 -4.69 -2.44
N TYR A 3 5.14 -4.43 -1.52
CA TYR A 3 4.53 -3.13 -1.30
C TYR A 3 4.74 -2.74 0.16
N HIS A 4 5.29 -1.55 0.40
CA HIS A 4 5.33 -0.95 1.73
C HIS A 4 4.00 -0.23 1.96
N VAL A 5 3.31 -0.59 3.03
CA VAL A 5 1.94 -0.11 3.26
C VAL A 5 1.73 0.28 4.72
N ILE A 6 0.73 1.12 4.97
CA ILE A 6 0.25 1.44 6.31
C ILE A 6 -1.21 1.03 6.46
N SER A 7 -1.51 0.24 7.49
CA SER A 7 -2.87 -0.25 7.75
C SER A 7 -3.82 0.90 8.06
N LYS A 8 -4.95 1.00 7.35
CA LYS A 8 -5.97 2.02 7.64
C LYS A 8 -6.65 1.80 8.98
N ARG A 9 -6.71 0.55 9.46
CA ARG A 9 -7.33 0.19 10.74
C ARG A 9 -6.43 0.49 11.94
N THR A 10 -5.14 0.18 11.83
CA THR A 10 -4.23 0.22 12.99
C THR A 10 -3.17 1.31 12.92
N GLY A 11 -2.89 1.87 11.73
CA GLY A 11 -1.77 2.79 11.52
C GLY A 11 -0.39 2.12 11.52
N ASN A 12 -0.31 0.79 11.64
CA ASN A 12 0.95 0.08 11.61
C ASN A 12 1.50 -0.04 10.18
N VAL A 13 2.81 0.16 10.04
CA VAL A 13 3.53 -0.07 8.79
C VAL A 13 3.82 -1.56 8.63
N SER A 14 3.66 -2.07 7.41
CA SER A 14 3.91 -3.47 7.08
C SER A 14 4.34 -3.60 5.61
N THR A 15 4.81 -4.78 5.24
CA THR A 15 5.14 -5.13 3.85
C THR A 15 4.17 -6.19 3.38
N LEU A 16 3.52 -5.98 2.23
CA LEU A 16 2.71 -6.98 1.53
C LEU A 16 3.45 -7.52 0.31
N PHE A 17 3.32 -8.81 0.06
CA PHE A 17 3.69 -9.45 -1.20
C PHE A 17 2.56 -9.33 -2.22
N TYR A 18 2.89 -9.43 -3.51
CA TYR A 18 1.87 -9.40 -4.58
C TYR A 18 0.78 -10.49 -4.44
N THR A 19 1.10 -11.62 -3.79
CA THR A 19 0.16 -12.70 -3.50
C THR A 19 -0.82 -12.37 -2.37
N GLU A 20 -0.53 -11.33 -1.59
CA GLU A 20 -1.37 -10.86 -0.47
C GLU A 20 -2.22 -9.66 -0.87
N VAL A 21 -2.10 -9.20 -2.12
CA VAL A 21 -2.91 -8.11 -2.67
C VAL A 21 -4.04 -8.69 -3.51
N ASN A 22 -5.27 -8.34 -3.16
CA ASN A 22 -6.46 -8.66 -3.96
C ASN A 22 -6.69 -7.61 -5.06
N ASP A 23 -6.65 -6.33 -4.69
CA ASP A 23 -6.97 -5.23 -5.61
C ASP A 23 -6.33 -3.91 -5.16
N MET A 24 -6.33 -2.90 -6.03
CA MET A 24 -5.85 -1.54 -5.74
C MET A 24 -6.78 -0.49 -6.35
N ASP A 25 -7.00 0.60 -5.61
CA ASP A 25 -7.80 1.75 -6.06
C ASP A 25 -7.15 3.05 -5.56
N TYR A 26 -7.74 4.20 -5.88
CA TYR A 26 -7.35 5.51 -5.39
C TYR A 26 -8.43 6.12 -4.51
N ASP A 27 -8.04 6.79 -3.43
CA ASP A 27 -8.97 7.60 -2.67
C ASP A 27 -9.17 9.01 -3.27
N SER A 28 -10.04 9.80 -2.65
CA SER A 28 -10.34 11.18 -3.08
C SER A 28 -9.12 12.12 -3.05
N ASP A 29 -8.08 11.78 -2.29
CA ASP A 29 -6.84 12.54 -2.19
C ASP A 29 -5.78 12.03 -3.20
N GLY A 30 -6.14 11.05 -4.03
CA GLY A 30 -5.24 10.44 -5.01
C GLY A 30 -4.23 9.47 -4.40
N ARG A 31 -4.42 9.03 -3.15
CA ARG A 31 -3.56 8.01 -2.53
C ARG A 31 -3.97 6.63 -2.98
N VAL A 32 -3.00 5.77 -3.27
CA VAL A 32 -3.28 4.37 -3.60
C VAL A 32 -3.74 3.63 -2.34
N ILE A 33 -4.93 3.04 -2.41
CA ILE A 33 -5.46 2.07 -1.46
C ILE A 33 -5.14 0.67 -1.97
N VAL A 34 -4.56 -0.16 -1.12
CA VAL A 34 -4.32 -1.58 -1.38
C VAL A 34 -5.30 -2.40 -0.56
N PHE A 35 -6.01 -3.32 -1.20
CA PHE A 35 -6.92 -4.27 -0.54
C PHE A 35 -6.22 -5.62 -0.36
N GLY A 36 -6.03 -6.04 0.88
CA GLY A 36 -5.37 -7.29 1.24
C GLY A 36 -6.27 -8.51 1.10
N THR A 37 -5.66 -9.70 0.98
CA THR A 37 -6.36 -10.99 1.06
C THR A 37 -6.96 -11.26 2.45
N ASP A 38 -6.46 -10.58 3.46
CA ASP A 38 -6.94 -10.60 4.84
C ASP A 38 -8.17 -9.71 5.08
N GLN A 39 -8.75 -9.13 4.02
CA GLN A 39 -9.88 -8.20 4.05
C GLN A 39 -9.57 -6.86 4.73
N GLU A 40 -8.29 -6.52 4.89
CA GLU A 40 -7.86 -5.21 5.35
C GLU A 40 -7.59 -4.26 4.17
N ALA A 41 -7.66 -2.96 4.46
CA ALA A 41 -7.27 -1.92 3.53
C ALA A 41 -6.06 -1.14 4.06
N TYR A 42 -5.15 -0.82 3.14
CA TYR A 42 -3.91 -0.13 3.46
C TYR A 42 -3.72 1.07 2.53
N TYR A 43 -2.94 2.06 2.96
CA TYR A 43 -2.38 3.03 2.03
C TYR A 43 -1.02 2.53 1.55
N LEU A 44 -0.79 2.58 0.24
CA LEU A 44 0.55 2.36 -0.31
C LEU A 44 1.45 3.52 0.10
N LEU A 45 2.57 3.20 0.72
CA LEU A 45 3.62 4.16 0.97
C LEU A 45 4.46 4.25 -0.30
N ALA A 46 4.45 5.42 -0.94
CA ALA A 46 5.45 5.71 -1.94
C ALA A 46 6.81 5.74 -1.24
N ASP A 47 7.69 4.81 -1.58
CA ASP A 47 9.09 4.92 -1.18
C ASP A 47 9.64 6.17 -1.86
N SER A 48 9.70 7.28 -1.13
CA SER A 48 10.44 8.48 -1.53
C SER A 48 11.92 8.20 -1.83
N VAL A 49 12.40 6.99 -1.51
CA VAL A 49 13.74 6.47 -1.82
C VAL A 49 13.87 5.92 -3.25
N LEU A 50 12.77 5.66 -3.97
CA LEU A 50 12.83 5.08 -5.33
C LEU A 50 12.55 6.09 -6.46
N ILE A 51 12.25 7.35 -6.12
CA ILE A 51 12.17 8.45 -7.08
C ILE A 51 13.40 9.35 -6.86
N THR A 52 14.59 8.80 -7.04
CA THR A 52 15.72 9.62 -7.47
C THR A 52 15.71 9.56 -8.98
N GLU A 53 15.19 10.63 -9.61
CA GLU A 53 15.54 10.92 -11.00
C GLU A 53 17.06 11.17 -11.03
N ASP A 54 17.81 10.22 -11.59
CA ASP A 54 19.16 10.47 -12.13
C ASP A 54 19.03 10.96 -13.58
#